data_AF-A0A843J6K6-F1
#
_entry.id   AF-A0A843J6K6-F1
#
_cell.length_a   1.000
_cell.length_b   1.000
_cell.length_c   1.000
_cell.angle_alpha   90.00
_cell.angle_beta   90.00
_cell.angle_gamma   90.00
#
_symmetry.space_group_name_H-M   'P 1'
#
loop_
_entity.id
_entity.type
_entity.pdbx_description
1 polymer ?
#
loop_
_entity_poly.entity_id
_entity_poly.type
_entity_poly.pdbx_seq_one_letter_code
_entity_poly.pdbx_strand_id
1 'polypeptide(L)'
;TFNLNIIPEDVGKLDVIRKSKGILINGFVSEGRTFGNVIAYKAKIKNLACAIVVPERSHYRETIEIICQYHIRRTLSLDDGDRVEVVVDL
;
A
#
# COMPACT_ATOMS: atom_id res chain seq x y z
N THR A 1 -4.69 -1.79 -8.03
CA THR A 1 -3.67 -1.17 -7.16
C THR A 1 -2.31 -1.26 -7.84
N PHE A 2 -1.30 -0.51 -7.38
CA PHE A 2 0.08 -0.63 -7.85
C PHE A 2 0.86 -1.48 -6.85
N ASN A 3 1.28 -2.67 -7.27
CA ASN A 3 1.84 -3.68 -6.39
C ASN A 3 3.35 -3.55 -6.34
N LEU A 4 3.91 -3.55 -5.13
CA LEU A 4 5.35 -3.52 -4.92
C LEU A 4 5.78 -4.71 -4.08
N ASN A 5 6.81 -5.42 -4.56
CA ASN A 5 7.53 -6.37 -3.74
C ASN A 5 8.59 -5.64 -2.92
N ILE A 6 8.60 -5.90 -1.62
CA ILE A 6 9.53 -5.30 -0.68
C ILE A 6 10.86 -6.05 -0.77
N ILE A 7 11.94 -5.29 -0.85
CA ILE A 7 13.29 -5.86 -0.82
C ILE A 7 13.57 -6.46 0.56
N PRO A 8 14.37 -7.54 0.68
CA PRO A 8 14.60 -8.24 1.94
C PRO A 8 15.04 -7.34 3.10
N GLU A 9 15.81 -6.29 2.80
CA GLU A 9 16.34 -5.34 3.77
C GLU A 9 15.23 -4.47 4.42
N ASP A 10 14.11 -4.28 3.72
CA ASP A 10 13.03 -3.40 4.12
C ASP A 10 11.82 -4.12 4.71
N VAL A 11 11.81 -5.46 4.73
CA VAL A 11 10.68 -6.24 5.26
C VAL A 11 10.34 -5.84 6.70
N GLY A 12 11.34 -5.59 7.55
CA GLY A 12 11.12 -5.15 8.93
C GLY A 12 10.44 -3.77 9.08
N LYS A 13 10.50 -2.92 8.04
CA LYS A 13 9.81 -1.61 8.05
C LYS A 13 8.28 -1.78 7.98
N LEU A 14 7.79 -2.89 7.39
CA LEU A 14 6.35 -3.17 7.33
C LEU A 14 5.74 -3.34 8.73
N ASP A 15 6.49 -3.90 9.68
CA ASP A 15 6.02 -4.07 11.05
C ASP A 15 5.81 -2.74 11.75
N VAL A 16 6.69 -1.77 11.47
CA VAL A 16 6.58 -0.40 11.98
C VAL A 16 5.32 0.26 11.42
N ILE A 17 5.10 0.16 10.11
CA ILE A 17 3.91 0.72 9.45
C ILE A 17 2.64 0.09 10.05
N ARG A 18 2.58 -1.24 10.18
CA ARG A 18 1.40 -1.97 10.70
C ARG A 18 1.08 -1.64 12.16
N LYS A 19 2.08 -1.28 12.96
CA LYS A 19 1.91 -0.85 14.36
C LYS A 19 1.57 0.63 14.51
N SER A 20 1.76 1.41 13.45
CA SER A 20 1.44 2.85 13.44
C SER A 20 -0.06 3.10 13.31
N LYS A 21 -0.47 4.35 13.56
CA LYS A 21 -1.89 4.72 13.48
C LYS A 21 -2.29 5.00 12.04
N GLY A 22 -2.77 3.96 11.36
CA GLY A 22 -3.37 4.10 10.02
C GLY A 22 -4.83 4.58 10.05
N ILE A 23 -5.37 4.83 8.86
CA ILE A 23 -6.78 5.18 8.65
C ILE A 23 -7.56 3.89 8.37
N LEU A 24 -8.43 3.49 9.28
CA LEU A 24 -9.32 2.36 9.08
C LEU A 24 -10.39 2.71 8.04
N ILE A 25 -10.48 1.88 7.00
CA ILE A 25 -11.56 1.89 6.01
C ILE A 25 -12.40 0.64 6.26
N ASN A 26 -13.63 0.87 6.69
CA ASN A 26 -14.56 -0.22 7.00
C ASN A 26 -14.91 -0.99 5.72
N GLY A 27 -14.92 -2.30 5.88
CA GLY A 27 -15.45 -3.23 4.90
C GLY A 27 -16.95 -3.05 4.70
N PHE A 28 -17.47 -3.67 3.65
CA PHE A 28 -18.88 -3.59 3.27
C PHE A 28 -19.30 -4.86 2.54
N VAL A 29 -20.61 -5.02 2.32
CA VAL A 29 -21.17 -6.09 1.51
C VAL A 29 -21.76 -5.47 0.24
N SER A 30 -21.43 -6.05 -0.92
CA SER A 30 -22.00 -5.65 -2.21
C SER A 30 -22.20 -6.88 -3.08
N GLU A 31 -23.35 -6.99 -3.73
CA GLU A 31 -23.68 -8.10 -4.65
C GLU A 31 -23.45 -9.50 -4.05
N GLY A 32 -23.79 -9.68 -2.77
CA GLY A 32 -23.59 -10.95 -2.06
C GLY A 32 -22.13 -11.28 -1.73
N ARG A 33 -21.19 -10.34 -1.95
CA ARG A 33 -19.77 -10.48 -1.58
C ARG A 33 -19.42 -9.58 -0.41
N THR A 34 -18.63 -10.10 0.52
CA THR A 34 -18.11 -9.34 1.66
C THR A 34 -16.70 -8.86 1.36
N PHE A 35 -16.47 -7.56 1.53
CA PHE A 35 -15.18 -6.91 1.45
C PHE A 35 -14.71 -6.58 2.87
N GLY A 36 -13.52 -7.07 3.24
CA GLY A 36 -12.98 -6.87 4.58
C GLY A 36 -12.47 -5.45 4.82
N ASN A 37 -12.23 -5.13 6.09
CA ASN A 37 -11.59 -3.88 6.50
C ASN A 37 -10.17 -3.78 5.93
N VAL A 38 -9.78 -2.57 5.59
CA VAL A 38 -8.39 -2.24 5.23
C VAL A 38 -7.91 -1.05 6.05
N ILE A 39 -6.60 -0.95 6.23
CA ILE A 39 -5.94 0.17 6.86
C ILE A 39 -5.11 0.88 5.80
N ALA A 40 -5.31 2.19 5.66
CA ALA A 40 -4.57 3.04 4.74
C ALA A 40 -3.54 3.90 5.49
N TYR A 41 -2.33 3.99 4.93
CA TYR A 41 -1.24 4.83 5.45
C TYR A 41 -0.85 5.84 4.38
N LYS A 42 -0.79 7.12 4.74
CA LYS A 42 -0.38 8.17 3.81
C LYS A 42 1.07 7.94 3.39
N ALA A 43 1.32 8.09 2.11
CA ALA A 43 2.64 7.86 1.55
C ALA A 43 2.90 8.78 0.34
N LYS A 44 4.15 8.80 -0.10
CA LYS A 44 4.57 9.46 -1.33
C LYS A 44 5.51 8.58 -2.12
N ILE A 45 5.38 8.64 -3.45
CA ILE A 45 6.39 8.18 -4.39
C ILE A 45 6.85 9.40 -5.16
N LYS A 46 8.12 9.80 -4.99
CA LYS A 46 8.62 11.10 -5.46
C LYS A 46 7.70 12.24 -4.95
N ASN A 47 7.08 13.00 -5.86
CA ASN A 47 6.16 14.09 -5.53
C ASN A 47 4.67 13.69 -5.62
N LEU A 48 4.37 12.41 -5.87
CA LEU A 48 2.99 11.94 -5.97
C LEU A 48 2.47 11.52 -4.60
N ALA A 49 1.41 12.17 -4.14
CA ALA A 49 0.65 11.73 -2.98
C ALA A 49 -0.06 10.41 -3.27
N CYS A 50 0.13 9.43 -2.39
CA CYS A 50 -0.47 8.11 -2.50
C CYS A 50 -0.77 7.55 -1.10
N ALA A 51 -1.25 6.31 -1.04
CA ALA A 51 -1.38 5.59 0.22
C ALA A 51 -1.04 4.11 0.04
N ILE A 52 -0.42 3.53 1.06
CA ILE A 52 -0.31 2.08 1.20
C ILE A 52 -1.63 1.58 1.76
N VAL A 53 -2.19 0.51 1.19
CA VAL A 53 -3.39 -0.15 1.70
C VAL A 53 -3.03 -1.57 2.09
N VAL A 54 -3.33 -1.94 3.33
CA VAL A 54 -3.15 -3.31 3.84
C VAL A 54 -4.46 -3.80 4.44
N PRO A 55 -4.82 -5.08 4.30
CA PRO A 55 -5.99 -5.60 5.01
C PRO A 55 -5.77 -5.56 6.52
N GLU A 56 -6.83 -5.26 7.28
CA GLU A 56 -6.78 -5.18 8.75
C GLU A 56 -6.36 -6.53 9.37
N ARG A 57 -6.82 -7.63 8.77
CA ARG A 57 -6.50 -9.00 9.15
C ARG A 57 -5.74 -9.63 8.02
N SER A 58 -4.41 -9.61 8.07
CA SER A 58 -3.58 -10.27 7.05
C SER A 58 -2.29 -10.83 7.62
N HIS A 59 -1.88 -11.95 7.02
CA HIS A 59 -0.57 -12.55 7.24
C HIS A 59 0.54 -11.68 6.62
N TYR A 60 1.78 -11.91 7.06
CA TYR A 60 2.97 -11.30 6.48
C TYR A 60 3.04 -11.67 4.98
N ARG A 61 2.92 -10.66 4.13
CA ARG A 61 3.18 -10.73 2.70
C ARG A 61 4.27 -9.71 2.41
N GLU A 62 5.23 -10.11 1.61
CA GLU A 62 6.33 -9.26 1.13
C GLU A 62 5.87 -8.33 0.00
N THR A 63 4.57 -8.28 -0.29
CA THR A 63 3.98 -7.40 -1.29
C THR A 63 3.05 -6.39 -0.61
N ILE A 64 3.20 -5.12 -0.96
CA ILE A 64 2.27 -4.04 -0.58
C ILE A 64 1.48 -3.54 -1.78
N GLU A 65 0.31 -2.99 -1.51
CA GLU A 65 -0.54 -2.36 -2.51
C GLU A 65 -0.59 -0.84 -2.31
N ILE A 66 -0.38 -0.09 -3.38
CA ILE A 66 -0.44 1.37 -3.38
C ILE A 66 -1.66 1.84 -4.17
N ILE A 67 -2.38 2.80 -3.60
CA ILE A 67 -3.43 3.57 -4.27
C ILE A 67 -2.97 5.00 -4.49
N CYS A 68 -3.33 5.57 -5.64
CA CYS A 68 -3.05 6.95 -5.99
C CYS A 68 -4.17 7.46 -6.89
N GLN A 69 -4.40 8.77 -6.88
CA GLN A 69 -5.31 9.43 -7.80
C GLN A 69 -4.86 9.29 -9.26
N TYR A 70 -3.56 9.10 -9.50
CA TYR A 70 -2.96 9.01 -10.82
C TYR A 70 -2.55 7.58 -11.17
N HIS A 71 -2.51 7.27 -12.46
CA HIS A 71 -2.00 6.00 -12.97
C HIS A 71 -0.47 5.94 -12.85
N ILE A 72 0.03 5.46 -11.71
CA ILE A 72 1.45 5.53 -11.30
C ILE A 72 2.42 5.10 -12.40
N ARG A 73 2.21 3.93 -13.03
CA ARG A 73 3.10 3.43 -14.11
C ARG A 73 3.23 4.40 -15.27
N ARG A 74 2.14 5.08 -15.63
CA ARG A 74 2.14 6.02 -16.76
C ARG A 74 2.78 7.33 -16.34
N THR A 75 2.44 7.81 -15.14
CA THR A 75 2.95 9.08 -14.60
C THR A 75 4.46 9.03 -14.36
N LEU A 76 4.97 7.88 -13.95
CA LEU A 76 6.38 7.70 -13.60
C LEU A 76 7.18 6.90 -14.63
N SER A 77 6.54 6.49 -15.73
CA SER A 77 7.12 5.63 -16.79
C SER A 77 7.79 4.38 -16.22
N LEU A 78 7.04 3.59 -15.44
CA LEU A 78 7.52 2.40 -14.75
C LEU A 78 7.02 1.11 -15.38
N ASP A 79 7.92 0.14 -15.48
CA ASP A 79 7.69 -1.22 -15.92
C ASP A 79 7.88 -2.23 -14.77
N ASP A 80 7.56 -3.50 -15.02
CA ASP A 80 7.78 -4.55 -14.02
C ASP A 80 9.28 -4.76 -13.75
N GLY A 81 9.62 -4.81 -12.46
CA GLY A 81 11.01 -4.94 -12.01
C GLY A 81 11.68 -3.61 -11.64
N ASP A 82 11.07 -2.47 -11.99
CA ASP A 82 11.58 -1.17 -11.61
C ASP A 82 11.55 -0.96 -10.09
N ARG A 83 12.61 -0.35 -9.57
CA ARG A 83 12.71 0.01 -8.16
C ARG A 83 12.04 1.35 -7.90
N VAL A 84 11.22 1.38 -6.86
CA VAL A 84 10.47 2.55 -6.43
C VAL A 84 10.71 2.78 -4.95
N GLU A 85 11.04 4.01 -4.58
CA GLU A 85 11.09 4.44 -3.19
C GLU A 85 9.71 4.96 -2.75
N VAL A 86 9.24 4.45 -1.62
CA VAL A 86 7.97 4.85 -1.01
C VAL A 86 8.27 5.42 0.36
N VAL A 87 7.92 6.68 0.58
CA VAL A 87 8.04 7.35 1.87
C VAL A 87 6.69 7.32 2.55
N VAL A 88 6.62 6.79 3.77
CA VAL A 88 5.38 6.69 4.55
C VAL A 88 5.37 7.78 5.63
N ASP A 89 4.27 8.52 5.71
CA ASP A 89 4.04 9.50 6.78
C ASP A 89 3.47 8.75 8.00
N LEU A 90 4.29 8.56 9.04
CA LEU A 90 3.95 7.87 10.29
C LEU A 90 3.55 8.84 11.40
#